data_AF-A0A370KRI1-F1
#
_entry.id   AF-A0A370KRI1-F1
#
_cell.length_a   1.000
_cell.length_b   1.000
_cell.length_c   1.000
_cell.angle_alpha   90.00
_cell.angle_beta   90.00
_cell.angle_gamma   90.00
#
_symmetry.space_group_name_H-M   'P 1'
#
loop_
_entity.id
_entity.type
_entity.pdbx_description
1 polymer ?
#
loop_
_entity_poly.entity_id
_entity_poly.type
_entity_poly.pdbx_seq_one_letter_code
_entity_poly.pdbx_strand_id
1 'polypeptide(L)'
;MRPNESLDQSDFVYDLGDLEQLLRAIYDVLHEMNFTRQDGSRITELDRVASLQRIACSHAAMLVEAASRFDHGAPCNGEVG
;
A
#
# COMPACT_ATOMS: atom_id res chain seq x y z
N MET A 1 8.33 -15.30 -11.28
CA MET A 1 9.08 -14.04 -11.18
C MET A 1 10.50 -14.31 -11.65
N ARG A 2 10.93 -13.75 -12.79
CA ARG A 2 12.30 -13.92 -13.27
C ARG A 2 13.18 -12.86 -12.60
N PRO A 3 14.32 -13.23 -12.00
CA PRO A 3 15.26 -12.26 -11.46
C PRO A 3 16.16 -11.77 -12.59
N ASN A 4 16.03 -10.50 -13.00
CA ASN A 4 16.96 -9.70 -13.85
C ASN A 4 16.26 -8.78 -14.87
N GLU A 5 15.10 -8.21 -14.55
CA GLU A 5 14.78 -6.91 -15.12
C GLU A 5 15.29 -5.87 -14.12
N SER A 6 16.11 -4.93 -14.60
CA SER A 6 16.43 -3.74 -13.82
C SER A 6 15.11 -3.13 -13.41
N LEU A 7 14.81 -3.15 -12.11
CA LEU A 7 13.66 -2.44 -11.57
C LEU A 7 13.86 -0.97 -11.95
N ASP A 8 13.12 -0.51 -12.96
CA ASP A 8 13.00 0.92 -13.20
C ASP A 8 12.44 1.50 -11.91
N GLN A 9 13.14 2.49 -11.36
CA GLN A 9 12.75 3.11 -10.10
C GLN A 9 11.34 3.71 -10.21
N SER A 10 10.98 4.18 -11.41
CA SER A 10 9.66 4.69 -11.73
C SER A 10 8.61 3.58 -11.59
N ASP A 11 8.83 2.41 -12.21
CA ASP A 11 7.92 1.26 -12.14
C ASP A 11 7.73 0.78 -10.70
N PHE A 12 8.80 0.77 -9.91
CA PHE A 12 8.72 0.40 -8.48
C PHE A 12 7.86 1.36 -7.66
N VAL A 13 7.88 2.66 -7.96
CA VAL A 13 7.03 3.67 -7.29
C VAL A 13 5.56 3.44 -7.65
N TYR A 14 5.26 3.15 -8.92
CA TYR A 14 3.90 2.82 -9.35
C TYR A 14 3.39 1.52 -8.71
N ASP A 15 4.20 0.45 -8.73
CA ASP A 15 3.85 -0.84 -8.10
C ASP A 15 3.56 -0.69 -6.60
N LEU A 16 4.33 0.15 -5.89
CA LEU A 16 4.09 0.46 -4.48
C LEU A 16 2.79 1.25 -4.28
N GLY A 17 2.50 2.21 -5.15
CA GLY A 17 1.25 2.98 -5.12
C GLY A 17 0.03 2.08 -5.35
N ASP A 18 0.10 1.16 -6.30
CA ASP A 18 -0.96 0.18 -6.55
C ASP A 18 -1.16 -0.76 -5.36
N LEU A 19 -0.07 -1.19 -4.71
CA LEU A 19 -0.15 -2.00 -3.50
C LEU A 19 -0.83 -1.23 -2.35
N GLU A 20 -0.52 0.06 -2.16
CA GLU A 20 -1.19 0.89 -1.16
C GLU A 20 -2.70 0.98 -1.43
N GLN A 21 -3.09 1.24 -2.68
CA GLN A 21 -4.49 1.31 -3.08
C GLN A 21 -5.22 -0.01 -2.84
N LEU A 22 -4.58 -1.15 -3.18
CA LEU A 22 -5.15 -2.47 -2.95
C LEU A 22 -5.38 -2.73 -1.45
N LEU A 23 -4.40 -2.41 -0.61
CA LEU A 23 -4.52 -2.56 0.84
C LEU A 23 -5.64 -1.67 1.40
N ARG A 24 -5.81 -0.47 0.85
CA ARG A 24 -6.88 0.44 1.26
C ARG A 24 -8.26 -0.08 0.88
N ALA A 25 -8.41 -0.60 -0.33
CA ALA A 25 -9.66 -1.23 -0.77
C ALA A 25 -10.03 -2.44 0.12
N ILE A 26 -9.05 -3.26 0.51
CA ILE A 26 -9.28 -4.38 1.46
C ILE A 26 -9.74 -3.85 2.83
N TYR A 27 -9.13 -2.76 3.32
CA TYR A 27 -9.53 -2.13 4.58
C TYR A 27 -10.98 -1.63 4.54
N ASP A 28 -11.38 -0.98 3.45
CA ASP A 28 -12.74 -0.46 3.28
C ASP A 28 -13.77 -1.59 3.30
N VAL A 29 -13.53 -2.66 2.52
CA VAL A 29 -14.39 -3.86 2.51
C VAL A 29 -14.50 -4.48 3.91
N LEU A 30 -13.39 -4.62 4.62
CA LEU A 30 -13.39 -5.17 5.99
C LEU A 30 -14.19 -4.28 6.95
N HIS A 31 -14.14 -2.96 6.78
CA HIS A 31 -14.84 -2.03 7.66
C HIS A 31 -16.35 -2.00 7.43
N GLU A 32 -16.80 -2.37 6.22
CA GLU A 32 -18.22 -2.56 5.90
C GLU A 32 -18.80 -3.87 6.46
N MET A 33 -17.96 -4.81 6.90
CA MET A 33 -18.43 -6.08 7.46
C MET A 33 -19.05 -5.91 8.84
N ASN A 34 -19.99 -6.79 9.17
CA ASN A 34 -20.58 -6.83 10.50
C ASN A 34 -19.66 -7.63 11.46
N PHE A 35 -19.12 -6.97 12.48
CA PHE A 35 -18.17 -7.56 13.45
C PHE A 35 -18.88 -8.38 14.55
N THR A 36 -20.15 -8.69 14.35
CA THR A 36 -21.00 -9.38 15.31
C THR A 36 -21.52 -10.68 14.67
N ARG A 37 -21.36 -11.80 15.40
CA ARG A 37 -21.91 -13.10 15.04
C ARG A 37 -23.43 -13.09 15.19
N GLN A 38 -24.10 -14.10 14.64
CA GLN A 38 -25.56 -14.23 14.73
C GLN A 38 -26.09 -14.37 16.17
N ASP A 39 -25.24 -14.78 17.12
CA ASP A 39 -25.55 -14.87 18.55
C ASP A 39 -25.33 -13.54 19.31
N GLY A 40 -24.94 -12.47 18.63
CA GLY A 40 -24.64 -11.16 19.22
C GLY A 40 -23.22 -11.03 19.79
N SER A 41 -22.41 -12.09 19.77
CA SER A 41 -21.02 -12.03 20.20
C SER A 41 -20.12 -11.36 19.16
N ARG A 42 -18.97 -10.83 19.58
CA ARG A 42 -18.03 -10.14 18.68
C ARG A 42 -17.13 -11.13 17.94
N ILE A 43 -16.85 -10.87 16.66
CA ILE A 43 -15.92 -11.64 15.83
C ILE A 43 -14.51 -11.08 16.05
N THR A 44 -13.81 -11.58 17.07
CA THR A 44 -12.47 -11.10 17.46
C THR A 44 -11.42 -11.34 16.38
N GLU A 45 -11.62 -12.33 15.52
CA GLU A 45 -10.74 -12.59 14.38
C GLU A 45 -10.81 -11.46 13.34
N LEU A 46 -12.01 -10.92 13.07
CA LEU A 46 -12.18 -9.77 12.18
C LEU A 46 -11.57 -8.50 12.78
N ASP A 47 -11.71 -8.29 14.10
CA ASP A 47 -11.03 -7.18 14.79
C ASP A 47 -9.51 -7.25 14.63
N ARG A 48 -8.95 -8.46 14.75
CA ARG A 48 -7.52 -8.69 14.58
C ARG A 48 -7.08 -8.46 13.15
N VAL A 49 -7.84 -8.94 12.18
CA VAL A 49 -7.57 -8.72 10.75
C VAL A 49 -7.65 -7.23 10.40
N ALA A 50 -8.67 -6.52 10.87
CA ALA A 50 -8.80 -5.06 10.67
C ALA A 50 -7.61 -4.30 11.27
N SER A 51 -7.13 -4.73 12.44
CA SER A 51 -5.95 -4.14 13.09
C SER A 51 -4.67 -4.37 12.28
N LEU A 52 -4.46 -5.59 11.78
CA LEU A 52 -3.33 -5.93 10.91
C LEU A 52 -3.39 -5.17 9.58
N GLN A 53 -4.59 -5.05 9.00
CA GLN A 53 -4.80 -4.33 7.76
C GLN A 53 -4.46 -2.85 7.92
N ARG A 54 -4.87 -2.23 9.03
CA ARG A 54 -4.52 -0.84 9.34
C ARG A 54 -3.00 -0.63 9.41
N ILE A 55 -2.29 -1.56 10.03
CA ILE A 55 -0.82 -1.54 10.11
C ILE A 55 -0.21 -1.66 8.71
N ALA A 56 -0.69 -2.61 7.90
CA ALA A 56 -0.22 -2.79 6.52
C ALA A 56 -0.43 -1.53 5.67
N CYS A 57 -1.61 -0.91 5.71
CA CYS A 57 -1.88 0.36 5.02
C CYS A 57 -0.91 1.46 5.46
N SER A 58 -0.66 1.59 6.77
CA SER A 58 0.26 2.60 7.30
C SER A 58 1.69 2.41 6.80
N HIS A 59 2.17 1.15 6.73
CA HIS A 59 3.50 0.87 6.21
C HIS A 59 3.60 1.07 4.69
N ALA A 60 2.57 0.67 3.94
CA ALA A 60 2.52 0.89 2.50
C ALA A 60 2.56 2.38 2.14
N ALA A 61 1.73 3.20 2.80
CA ALA A 61 1.73 4.66 2.59
C ALA A 61 3.10 5.29 2.90
N MET A 62 3.76 4.85 3.98
CA MET A 62 5.11 5.31 4.32
C MET A 62 6.15 4.91 3.25
N LEU A 63 6.04 3.72 2.67
CA LEU A 63 6.92 3.26 1.60
C LEU A 63 6.68 4.03 0.29
N VAL A 64 5.44 4.30 -0.08
CA VAL A 64 5.08 5.14 -1.24
C VAL A 64 5.63 6.56 -1.06
N GLU A 65 5.45 7.15 0.12
CA GLU A 65 6.00 8.48 0.41
C GLU A 65 7.54 8.48 0.34
N ALA A 66 8.19 7.45 0.86
CA ALA A 66 9.65 7.32 0.77
C ALA A 66 10.11 7.15 -0.68
N ALA A 67 9.43 6.31 -1.47
CA ALA A 67 9.77 6.00 -2.86
C ALA A 67 9.59 7.21 -3.79
N SER A 68 8.49 7.96 -3.63
CA SER A 68 8.21 9.15 -4.44
C SER A 68 9.27 10.26 -4.30
N ARG A 69 9.96 10.33 -3.15
CA ARG A 69 11.10 11.25 -2.95
C ARG A 69 12.34 10.88 -3.79
N PHE A 70 12.49 9.61 -4.17
CA PHE A 70 13.59 9.16 -5.03
C PHE A 70 13.29 9.39 -6.51
N ASP A 71 12.02 9.33 -6.90
CA ASP A 71 11.56 9.59 -8.28
C ASP A 71 11.80 11.05 -8.72
N HIS A 72 11.63 12.01 -7.81
CA HIS A 72 11.87 13.44 -8.07
C HIS A 72 13.36 13.83 -8.08
N GLY A 73 14.27 12.86 -7.93
CA GLY A 73 15.71 13.06 -7.82
C GLY A 73 16.49 13.05 -9.14
N ALA A 74 15.84 12.79 -10.28
CA ALA A 74 16.51 12.90 -11.58
C ALA A 74 16.64 14.39 -11.95
N PRO A 75 17.85 14.99 -11.95
CA PRO A 75 18.01 16.33 -12.48
C PRO A 75 17.67 16.28 -13.98
N CYS A 76 16.65 17.04 -14.37
CA CYS A 76 16.51 17.49 -15.74
C CYS A 76 17.77 18.32 -16.05
N ASN A 77 18.81 17.69 -16.60
CA ASN A 77 19.87 18.39 -17.30
C ASN A 77 19.26 19.01 -18.56
N GLY A 78 18.62 20.17 -18.37
CA GLY A 78 18.46 21.14 -19.41
C GLY A 78 19.84 21.73 -19.71
N GLU A 79 20.55 21.14 -20.66
CA GLU A 79 21.56 21.88 -21.39
C GLU A 79 20.86 22.62 -22.53
N VAL A 80 20.62 23.91 -22.25
CA VAL A 80 20.44 24.94 -23.25
C VAL A 80 21.85 25.36 -23.68
N GLY A 81 22.17 25.24 -24.97
CA GLY A 81 23.43 25.65 -25.57
C GLY A 81 23.52 25.29 -27.04
#